data_AF-A0A8B8S1W5-F1
#
_entry.id   AF-A0A8B8S1W5-F1
#
_cell.length_a   1.000
_cell.length_b   1.000
_cell.length_c   1.000
_cell.angle_alpha   90.00
_cell.angle_beta   90.00
_cell.angle_gamma   90.00
#
_symmetry.space_group_name_H-M   'P 1'
#
loop_
_entity.id
_entity.type
_entity.pdbx_description
1 polymer ?
#
loop_
_entity_poly.entity_id
_entity_poly.type
_entity_poly.pdbx_seq_one_letter_code
_entity_poly.pdbx_strand_id
1 'polypeptide(L)'
;MKIIDEREKNLDDKPYRNIQELEDYGENTQSSLLYLTLEILGIKDLHADHAASHIGKAQGIVTCLRATPYHGSRRRVFLPMDVCVLHGVSQEDFLRKSQDKNVRDVVYDVASQAHLHLKHARSFHKSVPVKAFPAFLQTVALEDYLKKIQKVDFDIFHPSLQQKNALLPLSLYIQSWRKRY
;
A
#
# COMPACT_ATOMS: atom_id res chain seq x y z
N MET A 1 16.60 -10.33 -11.51
CA MET A 1 15.20 -10.19 -11.96
C MET A 1 14.47 -9.44 -10.85
N LYS A 2 14.08 -8.16 -11.05
CA LYS A 2 13.75 -7.22 -9.94
C LYS A 2 12.93 -7.82 -8.79
N ILE A 3 11.83 -8.51 -9.11
CA ILE A 3 10.95 -9.13 -8.09
C ILE A 3 11.68 -10.25 -7.31
N ILE A 4 12.43 -11.13 -8.00
CA ILE A 4 13.13 -12.23 -7.35
C ILE A 4 14.20 -11.68 -6.41
N ASP A 5 15.03 -10.76 -6.92
CA ASP A 5 16.13 -10.17 -6.16
C ASP A 5 15.60 -9.47 -4.89
N GLU A 6 14.46 -8.78 -5.00
CA GLU A 6 13.85 -8.08 -3.87
C GLU A 6 13.16 -9.02 -2.87
N ARG A 7 12.59 -10.13 -3.35
CA ARG A 7 12.01 -11.16 -2.48
C ARG A 7 13.09 -11.95 -1.74
N GLU A 8 14.24 -12.20 -2.38
CA GLU A 8 15.39 -12.86 -1.77
C GLU A 8 15.95 -12.04 -0.61
N LYS A 9 16.14 -10.72 -0.79
CA LYS A 9 16.57 -9.82 0.31
C LYS A 9 15.61 -9.83 1.50
N ASN A 10 14.31 -10.04 1.26
CA ASN A 10 13.30 -10.04 2.30
C ASN A 10 13.25 -11.34 3.12
N LEU A 11 13.98 -12.40 2.71
CA LEU A 11 14.03 -13.68 3.43
C LEU A 11 14.66 -13.56 4.83
N ASP A 12 15.50 -12.56 5.05
CA ASP A 12 16.16 -12.31 6.34
C ASP A 12 15.23 -11.64 7.38
N ASP A 13 13.96 -11.36 7.02
CA ASP A 13 12.97 -10.71 7.89
C ASP A 13 13.43 -9.37 8.50
N LYS A 14 14.32 -8.66 7.78
CA LYS A 14 14.82 -7.36 8.21
C LYS A 14 13.70 -6.30 8.14
N PRO A 15 13.44 -5.55 9.23
CA PRO A 15 12.56 -4.38 9.18
C PRO A 15 13.10 -3.32 8.22
N TYR A 16 12.20 -2.55 7.61
CA TYR A 16 12.61 -1.40 6.80
C TYR A 16 13.21 -0.32 7.69
N ARG A 17 14.35 0.23 7.28
CA ARG A 17 15.01 1.30 8.03
C ARG A 17 14.24 2.60 7.96
N ASN A 18 13.67 2.87 6.79
CA ASN A 18 12.90 4.08 6.53
C ASN A 18 11.74 3.84 5.57
N ILE A 19 10.89 4.86 5.40
CA ILE A 19 9.76 4.78 4.47
C ILE A 19 10.21 4.55 3.02
N GLN A 20 11.37 5.09 2.62
CA GLN A 20 11.89 4.94 1.25
C GLN A 20 12.19 3.48 0.92
N GLU A 21 12.76 2.71 1.84
CA GLU A 21 12.99 1.27 1.62
C GLU A 21 11.68 0.50 1.42
N LEU A 22 10.61 0.88 2.14
CA LEU A 22 9.28 0.29 1.94
C LEU A 22 8.68 0.68 0.59
N GLU A 23 8.87 1.92 0.15
CA GLU A 23 8.47 2.36 -1.19
C GLU A 23 9.26 1.62 -2.28
N ASP A 24 10.58 1.50 -2.14
CA ASP A 24 11.45 0.83 -3.11
C ASP A 24 11.09 -0.66 -3.21
N TYR A 25 10.73 -1.28 -2.10
CA TYR A 25 10.16 -2.62 -2.09
C TYR A 25 8.84 -2.69 -2.89
N GLY A 26 7.94 -1.73 -2.67
CA GLY A 26 6.69 -1.60 -3.43
C GLY A 26 6.92 -1.40 -4.93
N GLU A 27 7.90 -0.58 -5.30
CA GLU A 27 8.29 -0.32 -6.68
C GLU A 27 8.84 -1.58 -7.36
N ASN A 28 9.79 -2.25 -6.72
CA ASN A 28 10.44 -3.43 -7.29
C ASN A 28 9.53 -4.66 -7.32
N THR A 29 8.47 -4.71 -6.50
CA THR A 29 7.52 -5.83 -6.47
C THR A 29 6.17 -5.53 -7.12
N GLN A 30 5.39 -4.58 -6.59
CA GLN A 30 4.03 -4.29 -7.03
C GLN A 30 4.02 -3.48 -8.33
N SER A 31 4.86 -2.45 -8.45
CA SER A 31 4.93 -1.67 -9.71
C SER A 31 5.43 -2.53 -10.86
N SER A 32 6.41 -3.41 -10.63
CA SER A 32 6.86 -4.40 -11.63
C SER A 32 5.71 -5.23 -12.23
N LEU A 33 4.72 -5.63 -11.42
CA LEU A 33 3.55 -6.36 -11.90
C LEU A 33 2.60 -5.46 -12.70
N LEU A 34 2.45 -4.20 -12.30
CA LEU A 34 1.66 -3.22 -13.04
C LEU A 34 2.29 -2.86 -14.39
N TYR A 35 3.61 -2.67 -14.45
CA TYR A 35 4.33 -2.45 -15.71
C TYR A 35 4.12 -3.62 -16.66
N LEU A 36 4.23 -4.85 -16.17
CA LEU A 36 3.95 -6.04 -16.97
C LEU A 36 2.48 -6.08 -17.44
N THR A 37 1.54 -5.66 -16.60
CA THR A 37 0.12 -5.58 -16.97
C THR A 37 -0.12 -4.54 -18.05
N LEU A 38 0.53 -3.38 -17.99
CA LEU A 38 0.47 -2.36 -19.04
C LEU A 38 1.05 -2.87 -20.36
N GLU A 39 2.18 -3.57 -20.33
CA GLU A 39 2.78 -4.21 -21.50
C GLU A 39 1.85 -5.27 -22.12
N ILE A 40 1.18 -6.10 -21.31
CA ILE A 40 0.17 -7.07 -21.78
C ILE A 40 -0.99 -6.35 -22.49
N LEU A 41 -1.38 -5.17 -22.00
CA LEU A 41 -2.42 -4.35 -22.62
C LEU A 41 -1.92 -3.58 -23.85
N GLY A 42 -0.63 -3.71 -24.21
CA GLY A 42 0.01 -3.01 -25.33
C GLY A 42 0.16 -1.50 -25.09
N ILE A 43 0.28 -1.08 -23.83
CA ILE A 43 0.32 0.33 -23.43
C ILE A 43 1.76 0.73 -23.18
N LYS A 44 2.25 1.66 -24.01
CA LYS A 44 3.57 2.28 -23.87
C LYS A 44 3.37 3.78 -23.69
N ASP A 45 3.19 4.19 -22.44
CA ASP A 45 2.85 5.57 -22.10
C ASP A 45 3.52 5.97 -20.78
N LEU A 46 4.28 7.07 -20.82
CA LEU A 46 5.06 7.55 -19.68
C LEU A 46 4.18 7.90 -18.47
N HIS A 47 2.98 8.46 -18.70
CA HIS A 47 2.07 8.82 -17.61
C HIS A 47 1.42 7.58 -16.99
N ALA A 48 1.12 6.56 -17.79
CA ALA A 48 0.69 5.26 -17.29
C ALA A 48 1.77 4.61 -16.43
N ASP A 49 3.04 4.68 -16.83
CA ASP A 49 4.16 4.17 -16.04
C ASP A 49 4.34 4.94 -14.72
N HIS A 50 4.27 6.26 -14.74
CA HIS A 50 4.31 7.06 -13.51
C HIS A 50 3.13 6.77 -12.57
N ALA A 51 1.92 6.59 -13.13
CA ALA A 51 0.76 6.19 -12.34
C ALA A 51 0.96 4.78 -11.74
N ALA A 52 1.45 3.82 -12.53
CA ALA A 52 1.77 2.46 -12.08
C ALA A 52 2.80 2.45 -10.95
N SER A 53 3.86 3.25 -11.05
CA SER A 53 4.89 3.39 -9.99
C SER A 53 4.25 3.81 -8.66
N HIS A 54 3.49 4.89 -8.66
CA HIS A 54 2.84 5.39 -7.45
C HIS A 54 1.79 4.40 -6.91
N ILE A 55 1.02 3.73 -7.77
CA ILE A 55 0.06 2.71 -7.34
C ILE A 55 0.79 1.53 -6.68
N GLY A 56 1.90 1.07 -7.26
CA GLY A 56 2.67 -0.04 -6.70
C GLY A 56 3.30 0.30 -5.35
N LYS A 57 3.85 1.51 -5.20
CA LYS A 57 4.32 2.01 -3.90
C LYS A 57 3.21 2.08 -2.85
N ALA A 58 2.05 2.66 -3.20
CA ALA A 58 0.88 2.70 -2.33
C ALA A 58 0.41 1.29 -1.93
N GLN A 59 0.38 0.35 -2.88
CA GLN A 59 0.04 -1.05 -2.66
C GLN A 59 1.03 -1.74 -1.71
N GLY A 60 2.33 -1.48 -1.86
CA GLY A 60 3.37 -1.98 -0.96
C GLY A 60 3.15 -1.52 0.48
N ILE A 61 2.94 -0.22 0.68
CA ILE A 61 2.71 0.37 2.00
C ILE A 61 1.42 -0.17 2.64
N VAL A 62 0.29 -0.17 1.91
CA VAL A 62 -0.99 -0.70 2.41
C VAL A 62 -0.88 -2.19 2.74
N THR A 63 -0.13 -2.96 1.95
CA THR A 63 0.09 -4.38 2.22
C THR A 63 0.87 -4.57 3.52
N CYS A 64 1.92 -3.77 3.73
CA CYS A 64 2.68 -3.78 4.98
C CYS A 64 1.78 -3.49 6.20
N LEU A 65 0.99 -2.41 6.14
CA LEU A 65 0.04 -2.05 7.19
C LEU A 65 -0.99 -3.17 7.47
N ARG A 66 -1.63 -3.67 6.41
CA ARG A 66 -2.66 -4.72 6.55
C ARG A 66 -2.09 -6.02 7.12
N ALA A 67 -0.82 -6.31 6.85
CA ALA A 67 -0.14 -7.51 7.30
C ALA A 67 0.44 -7.38 8.72
N THR A 68 0.49 -6.18 9.31
CA THR A 68 1.05 -5.96 10.66
C THR A 68 0.46 -6.89 11.72
N PRO A 69 -0.87 -7.10 11.84
CA PRO A 69 -1.42 -8.02 12.85
C PRO A 69 -0.96 -9.47 12.65
N TYR A 70 -0.83 -9.90 11.39
CA TYR A 70 -0.37 -11.24 11.03
C TYR A 70 1.12 -11.43 11.36
N HIS A 71 1.97 -10.48 10.96
CA HIS A 71 3.40 -10.52 11.26
C HIS A 71 3.66 -10.40 12.77
N GLY A 72 2.91 -9.56 13.47
CA GLY A 72 2.99 -9.40 14.93
C GLY A 72 2.73 -10.72 15.68
N SER A 73 1.74 -11.52 15.24
CA SER A 73 1.50 -12.85 15.81
C SER A 73 2.66 -13.84 15.63
N ARG A 74 3.59 -13.55 14.71
CA ARG A 74 4.80 -14.32 14.44
C ARG A 74 6.07 -13.62 14.93
N ARG A 75 5.92 -12.63 15.81
CA ARG A 75 7.00 -11.82 16.38
C ARG A 75 7.85 -11.09 15.32
N ARG A 76 7.22 -10.63 14.24
CA ARG A 76 7.86 -9.83 13.18
C ARG A 76 7.16 -8.48 13.02
N VAL A 77 7.93 -7.41 12.84
CA VAL A 77 7.43 -6.06 12.60
C VAL A 77 8.16 -5.48 11.39
N PHE A 78 7.41 -5.10 10.37
CA PHE A 78 7.94 -4.57 9.12
C PHE A 78 7.57 -3.09 8.93
N LEU A 79 7.17 -2.38 9.97
CA LEU A 79 6.92 -0.93 9.84
C LEU A 79 8.25 -0.17 9.76
N PRO A 80 8.31 0.97 9.04
CA PRO A 80 9.51 1.79 8.93
C PRO A 80 10.03 2.23 10.31
N MET A 81 11.29 1.91 10.59
CA MET A 81 11.88 2.14 11.91
C MET A 81 12.13 3.63 12.22
N ASP A 82 12.41 4.45 11.21
CA ASP A 82 12.50 5.91 11.35
C ASP A 82 11.20 6.54 11.86
N VAL A 83 10.05 6.14 11.33
CA VAL A 83 8.73 6.61 11.77
C VAL A 83 8.42 6.10 13.18
N CYS A 84 8.75 4.84 13.49
CA CYS A 84 8.62 4.31 14.85
C CYS A 84 9.44 5.14 15.85
N VAL A 85 10.71 5.43 15.54
CA VAL A 85 11.59 6.24 16.39
C VAL A 85 11.08 7.67 16.54
N LEU A 86 10.58 8.28 15.46
CA LEU A 86 10.01 9.63 15.47
C LEU A 86 8.88 9.78 16.52
N HIS A 87 8.06 8.75 16.69
CA HIS A 87 6.95 8.73 17.65
C HIS A 87 7.30 8.04 18.98
N GLY A 88 8.55 7.65 19.19
CA GLY A 88 8.99 6.96 20.41
C GLY A 88 8.35 5.58 20.60
N VAL A 89 8.00 4.90 19.50
CA VAL A 89 7.35 3.58 19.50
C VAL A 89 8.39 2.50 19.23
N SER A 90 8.39 1.46 20.04
CA SER A 90 9.23 0.27 19.86
C SER A 90 8.52 -0.80 19.04
N GLN A 91 9.28 -1.77 18.52
CA GLN A 91 8.67 -2.94 17.87
C GLN A 91 7.80 -3.75 18.85
N GLU A 92 8.20 -3.81 20.13
CA GLU A 92 7.48 -4.55 21.16
C GLU A 92 6.06 -3.99 21.38
N ASP A 93 5.85 -2.69 21.19
CA ASP A 93 4.51 -2.07 21.28
C ASP A 93 3.56 -2.64 20.23
N PHE A 94 4.04 -2.87 19.00
CA PHE A 94 3.27 -3.55 17.96
C PHE A 94 3.07 -5.05 18.27
N LEU A 95 4.07 -5.72 18.85
CA LEU A 95 3.94 -7.13 19.23
C LEU A 95 2.91 -7.34 20.34
N ARG A 96 2.82 -6.39 21.29
CA ARG A 96 1.80 -6.36 22.35
C ARG A 96 0.44 -5.86 21.89
N LYS A 97 0.33 -5.42 20.63
CA LYS A 97 -0.87 -4.79 20.07
C LYS A 97 -1.30 -3.57 20.87
N SER A 98 -0.34 -2.74 21.28
CA SER A 98 -0.63 -1.48 21.95
C SER A 98 -1.56 -0.62 21.09
N GLN A 99 -2.55 0.00 21.74
CA GLN A 99 -3.49 0.93 21.13
C GLN A 99 -3.18 2.38 21.49
N ASP A 100 -1.99 2.63 22.03
CA ASP A 100 -1.54 3.96 22.46
C ASP A 100 -1.53 4.95 21.29
N LYS A 101 -1.71 6.23 21.61
CA LYS A 101 -1.76 7.31 20.62
C LYS A 101 -0.52 7.30 19.72
N ASN A 102 0.67 7.12 20.28
CA ASN A 102 1.91 7.13 19.51
C ASN A 102 1.96 6.00 18.46
N VAL A 103 1.41 4.81 18.77
CA VAL A 103 1.31 3.70 17.82
C VAL A 103 0.38 4.08 16.66
N ARG A 104 -0.75 4.72 16.97
CA ARG A 104 -1.68 5.23 15.94
C ARG A 104 -1.04 6.33 15.10
N ASP A 105 -0.23 7.20 15.70
CA ASP A 105 0.49 8.27 14.99
C ASP A 105 1.51 7.67 13.98
N VAL A 106 2.23 6.59 14.34
CA VAL A 106 3.07 5.85 13.37
C VAL A 106 2.25 5.31 12.20
N VAL A 107 1.12 4.67 12.50
CA VAL A 107 0.23 4.10 11.49
C VAL A 107 -0.36 5.20 10.60
N TYR A 108 -0.70 6.35 11.18
CA TYR A 108 -1.17 7.54 10.47
C TYR A 108 -0.14 8.05 9.47
N ASP A 109 1.11 8.22 9.87
CA ASP A 109 2.17 8.73 8.98
C ASP A 109 2.43 7.77 7.82
N VAL A 110 2.53 6.46 8.11
CA VAL A 110 2.74 5.44 7.07
C VAL A 110 1.54 5.37 6.12
N ALA A 111 0.31 5.39 6.65
CA ALA A 111 -0.91 5.39 5.82
C ALA A 111 -1.04 6.67 4.98
N SER A 112 -0.59 7.81 5.51
CA SER A 112 -0.58 9.09 4.80
C SER A 112 0.33 9.04 3.57
N GLN A 113 1.50 8.38 3.65
CA GLN A 113 2.39 8.19 2.50
C GLN A 113 1.74 7.36 1.39
N ALA A 114 1.04 6.27 1.75
CA ALA A 114 0.25 5.51 0.78
C ALA A 114 -0.85 6.36 0.12
N HIS A 115 -1.53 7.19 0.90
CA HIS A 115 -2.56 8.09 0.39
C HIS A 115 -2.00 9.14 -0.58
N LEU A 116 -0.83 9.72 -0.27
CA LEU A 116 -0.15 10.68 -1.14
C LEU A 116 0.22 10.06 -2.49
N HIS A 117 0.78 8.84 -2.50
CA HIS A 117 1.04 8.12 -3.74
C HIS A 117 -0.24 7.85 -4.53
N LEU A 118 -1.32 7.41 -3.90
CA LEU A 118 -2.59 7.20 -4.58
C LEU A 118 -3.13 8.51 -5.20
N LYS A 119 -2.99 9.63 -4.50
CA LYS A 119 -3.36 10.96 -5.00
C LYS A 119 -2.50 11.39 -6.19
N HIS A 120 -1.19 11.15 -6.14
CA HIS A 120 -0.28 11.41 -7.26
C HIS A 120 -0.59 10.53 -8.48
N ALA A 121 -0.85 9.23 -8.29
CA ALA A 121 -1.26 8.36 -9.40
C ALA A 121 -2.53 8.87 -10.11
N ARG A 122 -3.47 9.44 -9.34
CA ARG A 122 -4.73 10.01 -9.85
C ARG A 122 -4.57 11.40 -10.46
N SER A 123 -3.51 12.14 -10.15
CA SER A 123 -3.27 13.44 -10.81
C SER A 123 -2.97 13.26 -12.31
N PHE A 124 -2.42 12.11 -12.70
CA PHE A 124 -2.18 11.73 -14.10
C PHE A 124 -3.45 11.26 -14.84
N HIS A 125 -4.62 11.22 -14.20
CA HIS A 125 -5.84 10.63 -14.75
C HIS A 125 -6.21 11.14 -16.16
N LYS A 126 -5.97 12.43 -16.45
CA LYS A 126 -6.27 13.03 -17.77
C LYS A 126 -5.26 12.63 -18.86
N SER A 127 -4.04 12.29 -18.46
CA SER A 127 -2.94 11.98 -19.36
C SER A 127 -2.77 10.47 -19.59
N VAL A 128 -3.26 9.64 -18.68
CA VAL A 128 -3.23 8.18 -18.81
C VAL A 128 -4.24 7.70 -19.86
N PRO A 129 -3.85 6.84 -20.81
CA PRO A 129 -4.78 6.23 -21.76
C PRO A 129 -5.89 5.44 -21.05
N VAL A 130 -7.15 5.62 -21.46
CA VAL A 130 -8.31 4.92 -20.87
C VAL A 130 -8.15 3.40 -20.87
N LYS A 131 -7.42 2.85 -21.86
CA LYS A 131 -7.10 1.42 -21.95
C LYS A 131 -6.27 0.90 -20.77
N ALA A 132 -5.55 1.77 -20.05
CA ALA A 132 -4.76 1.42 -18.87
C ALA A 132 -5.59 1.26 -17.61
N PHE A 133 -6.77 1.88 -17.54
CA PHE A 133 -7.56 1.95 -16.31
C PHE A 133 -7.92 0.57 -15.73
N PRO A 134 -8.20 -0.48 -16.53
CA PRO A 134 -8.38 -1.83 -16.01
C PRO A 134 -7.17 -2.33 -15.18
N ALA A 135 -5.94 -2.01 -15.57
CA ALA A 135 -4.73 -2.38 -14.82
C ALA A 135 -4.68 -1.69 -13.44
N PHE A 136 -5.34 -0.54 -13.31
CA PHE A 136 -5.31 0.28 -12.11
C PHE A 136 -6.50 0.07 -11.18
N LEU A 137 -7.52 -0.71 -11.55
CA LEU A 137 -8.71 -0.92 -10.71
C LEU A 137 -8.43 -1.44 -9.29
N GLN A 138 -7.26 -2.04 -9.04
CA GLN A 138 -6.87 -2.43 -7.68
C GLN A 138 -6.80 -1.25 -6.69
N THR A 139 -6.63 -0.01 -7.18
CA THR A 139 -6.68 1.21 -6.37
C THR A 139 -8.00 1.39 -5.61
N VAL A 140 -9.10 0.80 -6.08
CA VAL A 140 -10.39 0.83 -5.39
C VAL A 140 -10.30 0.11 -4.04
N ALA A 141 -9.63 -1.04 -4.01
CA ALA A 141 -9.41 -1.79 -2.77
C ALA A 141 -8.41 -1.06 -1.84
N LEU A 142 -7.41 -0.40 -2.42
CA LEU A 142 -6.47 0.43 -1.65
C LEU A 142 -7.17 1.60 -0.97
N GLU A 143 -8.01 2.32 -1.70
CA GLU A 143 -8.78 3.43 -1.15
C GLU A 143 -9.78 2.95 -0.08
N ASP A 144 -10.43 1.80 -0.28
CA ASP A 144 -11.32 1.20 0.73
C ASP A 144 -10.57 0.94 2.04
N TYR A 145 -9.38 0.33 1.97
CA TYR A 145 -8.57 0.07 3.15
C TYR A 145 -8.13 1.37 3.84
N LEU A 146 -7.61 2.34 3.09
CA LEU A 146 -7.17 3.64 3.64
C LEU A 146 -8.33 4.40 4.31
N LYS A 147 -9.53 4.34 3.75
CA LYS A 147 -10.73 4.93 4.39
C LYS A 147 -11.13 4.17 5.66
N LYS A 148 -11.01 2.84 5.69
CA LYS A 148 -11.33 2.04 6.86
C LYS A 148 -10.36 2.29 8.01
N ILE A 149 -9.05 2.31 7.74
CA ILE A 149 -8.05 2.58 8.77
C ILE A 149 -8.18 3.99 9.34
N GLN A 150 -8.51 4.98 8.49
CA GLN A 150 -8.85 6.33 8.95
C GLN A 150 -10.09 6.36 9.87
N LYS A 151 -11.15 5.60 9.55
CA LYS A 151 -12.38 5.56 10.35
C LYS A 151 -12.21 4.97 11.74
N VAL A 152 -11.21 4.11 11.93
CA VAL A 152 -10.88 3.51 13.23
C VAL A 152 -9.73 4.24 13.91
N ASP A 153 -9.51 5.51 13.55
CA ASP A 153 -8.47 6.36 14.12
C ASP A 153 -7.08 5.71 14.07
N PHE A 154 -6.78 5.05 12.95
CA PHE A 154 -5.50 4.40 12.70
C PHE A 154 -5.14 3.29 13.70
N ASP A 155 -6.12 2.72 14.41
CA ASP A 155 -5.95 1.47 15.13
C ASP A 155 -5.79 0.29 14.16
N ILE A 156 -4.53 -0.04 13.87
CA ILE A 156 -4.14 -1.12 12.95
C ILE A 156 -4.57 -2.52 13.41
N PHE A 157 -4.91 -2.67 14.70
CA PHE A 157 -5.37 -3.94 15.27
C PHE A 157 -6.90 -4.06 15.32
N HIS A 158 -7.62 -3.02 14.90
CA HIS A 158 -9.07 -3.02 14.92
C HIS A 158 -9.65 -4.14 14.03
N PRO A 159 -10.54 -5.01 14.55
CA PRO A 159 -10.99 -6.22 13.86
C PRO A 159 -11.75 -5.95 12.56
N SER A 160 -12.37 -4.78 12.41
CA SER A 160 -13.04 -4.38 11.15
C SER A 160 -12.09 -4.28 9.94
N LEU A 161 -10.79 -4.07 10.17
CA LEU A 161 -9.80 -3.96 9.09
C LEU A 161 -9.53 -5.31 8.40
N GLN A 162 -9.81 -6.42 9.10
CA GLN A 162 -9.66 -7.78 8.55
C GLN A 162 -10.95 -8.28 7.86
N GLN A 163 -12.05 -7.52 7.96
CA GLN A 163 -13.31 -7.87 7.32
C GLN A 163 -13.33 -7.50 5.83
N LYS A 164 -13.84 -8.42 5.02
CA LYS A 164 -14.01 -8.20 3.57
C LYS A 164 -15.12 -7.18 3.32
N ASN A 165 -14.91 -6.27 2.37
CA ASN A 165 -15.98 -5.39 1.88
C ASN A 165 -16.84 -6.15 0.86
N ALA A 166 -18.08 -6.52 1.25
CA ALA A 166 -19.02 -7.21 0.37
C ALA A 166 -19.45 -6.37 -0.85
N LEU A 167 -19.36 -5.05 -0.76
CA LEU A 167 -19.71 -4.11 -1.85
C LEU A 167 -18.52 -3.80 -2.76
N LEU A 168 -17.33 -4.35 -2.50
CA LEU A 168 -16.14 -4.09 -3.31
C LEU A 168 -16.33 -4.43 -4.80
N PRO A 169 -16.96 -5.55 -5.19
CA PRO A 169 -17.23 -5.84 -6.60
C PRO A 169 -18.11 -4.78 -7.27
N LEU A 170 -19.11 -4.26 -6.56
CA LEU A 170 -19.98 -3.20 -7.06
C LEU A 170 -19.20 -1.89 -7.23
N SER A 171 -18.37 -1.52 -6.25
CA SER A 171 -17.50 -0.34 -6.36
C SER A 171 -16.54 -0.45 -7.54
N LEU A 172 -15.91 -1.61 -7.72
CA LEU A 172 -15.04 -1.90 -8.87
C LEU A 172 -15.80 -1.75 -10.20
N TYR A 173 -17.00 -2.31 -10.28
CA TYR A 173 -17.84 -2.20 -11.48
C TYR A 173 -18.21 -0.74 -11.79
N ILE A 174 -18.66 0.02 -10.79
CA ILE A 174 -19.00 1.44 -10.94
C ILE A 174 -17.78 2.24 -11.39
N GLN A 175 -16.62 1.98 -10.81
CA GLN A 175 -15.38 2.72 -11.10
C GLN A 175 -14.84 2.38 -12.50
N SER A 176 -14.94 1.10 -12.90
CA SER A 176 -14.67 0.64 -14.26
C SER A 176 -15.58 1.32 -15.29
N TRP A 177 -16.89 1.34 -15.04
CA TRP A 177 -17.86 2.00 -15.93
C TRP A 177 -17.63 3.51 -16.03
N ARG A 178 -17.30 4.17 -14.91
CA ARG A 178 -16.95 5.60 -14.87
C ARG A 178 -15.58 5.92 -15.46
N LYS A 179 -14.82 4.90 -15.88
CA LYS A 179 -13.43 5.04 -16.33
C LYS A 179 -12.63 5.84 -15.31
N ARG A 180 -12.58 5.37 -14.06
CA ARG A 180 -11.76 5.94 -13.00
C ARG A 180 -11.01 4.83 -12.28
N TYR A 181 -9.88 5.18 -11.67
CA TYR A 181 -9.10 4.31 -10.80
C TYR A 181 -8.70 5.11 -9.55
#